data_AF-A0A3D1UXS8-F1
#
_entry.id   AF-A0A3D1UXS8-F1
#
_cell.length_a   1.000
_cell.length_b   1.000
_cell.length_c   1.000
_cell.angle_alpha   90.00
_cell.angle_beta   90.00
_cell.angle_gamma   90.00
#
_symmetry.space_group_name_H-M   'P 1'
#
loop_
_entity.id
_entity.type
_entity.pdbx_description
1 polymer ?
#
loop_
_entity_poly.entity_id
_entity_poly.type
_entity_poly.pdbx_seq_one_letter_code
_entity_poly.pdbx_strand_id
1 'polypeptide(L)' 'MSQENVKRFYAELERNPELHNEALQLQTKFERQEDVIDAFLTLAREHGFPFTEHEFIAYIYENGEEVSDRP' A
#
# COMPACT_ATOMS: atom_id res chain seq x y z
N MET A 1 4.57 2.87 15.88
CA MET A 1 3.21 3.30 15.49
C MET A 1 2.55 2.14 14.76
N SER A 2 1.23 2.02 14.83
CA SER A 2 0.54 0.76 14.49
C SER A 2 0.26 0.66 12.99
N GLN A 3 0.68 -0.43 12.34
CA GLN A 3 0.37 -0.77 10.95
C GLN A 3 -1.12 -1.10 10.69
N GLU A 4 -1.98 -0.84 11.66
CA GLU A 4 -3.40 -1.17 11.59
C GLU A 4 -4.10 -0.48 10.43
N ASN A 5 -3.76 0.78 10.12
CA ASN A 5 -4.33 1.47 8.96
C ASN A 5 -3.86 0.86 7.64
N VAL A 6 -2.63 0.36 7.55
CA VAL A 6 -2.14 -0.35 6.35
C VAL A 6 -2.96 -1.62 6.15
N LYS A 7 -3.14 -2.43 7.20
CA LYS A 7 -3.96 -3.65 7.17
C LYS A 7 -5.41 -3.37 6.76
N ARG A 8 -6.03 -2.35 7.34
CA ARG A 8 -7.40 -1.96 7.02
C ARG A 8 -7.54 -1.46 5.59
N PHE A 9 -6.56 -0.72 5.09
CA PHE A 9 -6.56 -0.25 3.70
C PHE A 9 -6.42 -1.42 2.70
N TYR A 10 -5.54 -2.39 2.97
CA TYR A 10 -5.45 -3.61 2.17
C TYR A 10 -6.74 -4.43 2.18
N ALA A 11 -7.38 -4.57 3.35
CA ALA A 11 -8.69 -5.23 3.44
C ALA A 11 -9.78 -4.48 2.65
N GLU A 12 -9.71 -3.14 2.59
CA GLU A 12 -10.64 -2.34 1.78
C GLU A 12 -10.36 -2.48 0.28
N LEU A 13 -9.08 -2.55 -0.12
CA LEU A 13 -8.70 -2.84 -1.50
C LEU A 13 -9.25 -4.20 -1.96
N GLU A 14 -9.23 -5.23 -1.11
CA GLU A 14 -9.80 -6.55 -1.45
C GLU A 14 -11.33 -6.51 -1.59
N ARG A 15 -12.00 -5.62 -0.85
CA ARG A 15 -13.46 -5.51 -0.82
C ARG A 15 -14.01 -4.56 -1.88
N ASN A 16 -13.22 -3.59 -2.30
CA ASN A 16 -13.61 -2.54 -3.25
C ASN A 16 -12.77 -2.65 -4.54
N PRO A 17 -13.32 -3.27 -5.61
CA PRO A 17 -12.59 -3.48 -6.86
C PRO A 17 -12.27 -2.17 -7.60
N GLU A 18 -13.05 -1.11 -7.40
CA GLU A 18 -12.78 0.20 -8.00
C GLU A 18 -11.52 0.82 -7.37
N LEU A 19 -11.47 0.81 -6.03
CA LEU A 19 -10.29 1.27 -5.28
C LEU A 19 -9.05 0.42 -5.57
N HIS A 20 -9.22 -0.90 -5.72
CA HIS A 20 -8.15 -1.81 -6.11
C HIS A 20 -7.59 -1.44 -7.49
N ASN A 21 -8.47 -1.22 -8.46
CA ASN A 21 -8.05 -0.84 -9.80
C ASN A 21 -7.34 0.52 -9.80
N GLU A 22 -7.84 1.48 -9.02
CA GLU A 22 -7.19 2.79 -8.88
C GLU A 22 -5.77 2.66 -8.31
N ALA A 23 -5.58 1.86 -7.25
CA ALA A 23 -4.26 1.57 -6.70
C ALA A 23 -3.31 0.89 -7.71
N LEU A 24 -3.82 -0.01 -8.56
CA LEU A 24 -3.03 -0.63 -9.63
C LEU A 24 -2.64 0.39 -10.71
N GLN A 25 -3.51 1.34 -11.05
CA GLN A 25 -3.21 2.39 -12.02
C GLN A 25 -2.14 3.37 -11.53
N LEU A 26 -1.92 3.50 -10.22
CA LEU A 26 -0.82 4.32 -9.71
C LEU A 26 0.54 3.79 -10.20
N GLN A 27 0.70 2.47 -10.25
CA GLN A 27 1.94 1.84 -10.73
C GLN A 27 2.21 2.07 -12.22
N THR A 28 1.16 2.27 -13.03
CA THR A 28 1.30 2.58 -14.46
C THR A 28 1.41 4.06 -14.75
N LYS A 29 0.93 4.91 -13.83
CA LYS A 29 0.87 6.37 -13.99
C LYS A 29 2.18 7.06 -13.62
N PHE A 30 2.95 6.50 -12.69
CA PHE A 30 4.19 7.11 -12.21
C PHE A 30 5.40 6.26 -12.61
N GLU A 31 6.42 6.90 -13.19
CA GLU A 31 7.66 6.22 -13.60
C GLU A 31 8.60 5.91 -12.42
N ARG A 32 8.52 6.70 -11.34
CA ARG A 32 9.37 6.54 -10.17
C ARG A 32 8.60 5.87 -9.04
N GLN A 33 9.27 4.94 -8.37
CA GLN A 33 8.70 4.22 -7.23
C GLN A 33 8.34 5.15 -6.07
N GLU A 34 9.12 6.20 -5.82
CA GLU A 34 8.82 7.22 -4.80
C GLU A 34 7.49 7.92 -5.07
N ASP A 35 7.21 8.29 -6.32
CA ASP A 35 5.95 8.94 -6.71
C ASP A 35 4.75 7.97 -6.60
N VAL A 36 4.95 6.67 -6.90
CA VAL A 36 3.92 5.64 -6.68
C VAL A 36 3.59 5.52 -5.20
N ILE A 37 4.60 5.51 -4.33
CA ILE A 37 4.42 5.40 -2.88
C ILE A 37 3.67 6.63 -2.36
N ASP A 38 4.08 7.84 -2.73
CA ASP A 38 3.42 9.06 -2.28
C ASP A 38 1.95 9.13 -2.73
N ALA A 39 1.68 8.74 -3.98
CA ALA A 39 0.32 8.66 -4.50
C ALA A 39 -0.53 7.58 -3.78
N PHE A 40 0.08 6.44 -3.44
CA PHE A 40 -0.60 5.38 -2.68
C PHE A 40 -0.92 5.81 -1.25
N LEU A 41 -0.01 6.52 -0.59
CA LEU A 41 -0.23 7.10 0.74
C LEU A 41 -1.34 8.18 0.71
N THR A 42 -1.38 8.97 -0.35
CA THR A 42 -2.44 9.96 -0.57
C THR A 42 -3.79 9.28 -0.77
N LEU A 43 -3.86 8.26 -1.63
CA LEU A 43 -5.07 7.49 -1.86
C LEU A 43 -5.60 6.87 -0.55
N ALA A 44 -4.73 6.26 0.25
CA ALA A 44 -5.11 5.71 1.53
C ALA A 44 -5.68 6.77 2.49
N ARG A 45 -5.07 7.96 2.51
CA ARG A 45 -5.55 9.09 3.32
C ARG A 45 -6.93 9.58 2.87
N GLU A 46 -7.17 9.69 1.57
CA GLU A 46 -8.47 10.11 1.01
C GLU A 46 -9.58 9.12 1.34
N HIS A 47 -9.26 7.83 1.43
CA HIS A 47 -10.17 6.77 1.84
C HIS A 47 -10.29 6.58 3.37
N GLY A 48 -9.66 7.44 4.18
CA GLY A 48 -9.80 7.42 5.64
C GLY A 48 -8.84 6.48 6.37
N PHE A 49 -7.80 5.98 5.70
CA PHE A 49 -6.77 5.11 6.25
C PHE A 49 -5.39 5.77 6.19
N PRO A 50 -5.14 6.89 6.90
CA PRO A 50 -3.85 7.57 6.85
C PRO A 50 -2.76 6.70 7.48
N PHE A 51 -1.68 6.46 6.73
CA PHE A 51 -0.43 5.89 7.22
C PHE A 51 0.76 6.57 6.55
N THR A 52 1.94 6.38 7.12
CA THR A 52 3.20 6.91 6.61
C THR A 52 3.93 5.90 5.75
N GLU A 53 4.89 6.37 4.94
CA GLU A 53 5.80 5.49 4.20
C GLU A 53 6.48 4.48 5.13
N HIS A 54 6.95 4.91 6.29
CA HIS A 54 7.62 4.03 7.25
C HIS A 54 6.70 2.90 7.74
N GLU A 55 5.42 3.19 7.99
CA GLU A 55 4.43 2.18 8.36
C GLU A 55 4.10 1.22 7.21
N PHE A 56 4.03 1.75 5.99
CA PHE A 56 3.83 0.95 4.79
C PHE A 56 5.00 0.00 4.53
N ILE A 57 6.23 0.52 4.55
CA ILE A 57 7.45 -0.27 4.36
C ILE A 57 7.59 -1.32 5.46
N ALA A 58 7.37 -0.95 6.73
CA ALA A 58 7.39 -1.92 7.83
C ALA A 58 6.35 -3.04 7.63
N TYR A 59 5.16 -2.71 7.13
CA TYR A 59 4.14 -3.71 6.82
C TYR A 59 4.58 -4.66 5.71
N ILE A 60 5.19 -4.14 4.64
CA ILE A 60 5.75 -4.95 3.55
C ILE A 60 6.89 -5.84 4.04
N TYR A 61 7.77 -5.36 4.93
CA TYR A 61 8.81 -6.21 5.51
C TYR A 61 8.22 -7.31 6.40
N GLU A 62 7.24 -6.99 7.25
CA GLU A 62 6.64 -7.97 8.18
C GLU A 62 5.70 -8.97 7.50
N ASN A 63 5.09 -8.62 6.36
CA ASN A 63 4.08 -9.45 5.69
C ASN A 63 4.48 -9.89 4.27
N GLY A 64 5.57 -9.34 3.72
CA GLY A 64 6.10 -9.66 2.40
C GLY A 64 7.22 -10.70 2.40
N GLU A 65 7.68 -11.14 3.58
CA GLU A 65 8.69 -12.19 3.72
C GLU A 65 8.06 -13.60 3.63
N GLU A 66 7.64 -13.99 2.43
CA GLU A 66 7.62 -15.41 2.00
C GLU A 66 8.27 -15.62 0.61
N VAL A 67 8.94 -14.61 0.04
CA VAL A 67 9.62 -14.71 -1.27
C VAL A 67 11.07 -14.26 -1.25
N SER A 68 11.85 -14.64 -0.23
CA SER A 68 13.33 -14.65 -0.30
C SER A 68 13.96 -15.62 0.70
N ASP A 69 13.46 -16.86 0.77
CA ASP A 69 14.27 -17.99 1.20
C ASP A 69 13.91 -19.22 0.34
N ARG A 70 14.52 -19.30 -0.84
CA ARG A 70 14.78 -20.59 -1.47
C ARG A 70 16.27 -20.63 -1.82
N PRO A 71 17.04 -21.60 -1.27
CA PRO A 71 18.46 -21.77 -1.55
C PRO A 71 18.75 -22.13 -3.01
#